data_AF-A0A3C0A8D3-F1
#
_entry.id   AF-A0A3C0A8D3-F1
#
_cell.length_a   1.000
_cell.length_b   1.000
_cell.length_c   1.000
_cell.angle_alpha   90.00
_cell.angle_beta   90.00
_cell.angle_gamma   90.00
#
_symmetry.space_group_name_H-M   'P 1'
#
loop_
_entity.id
_entity.type
_entity.pdbx_description
1 polymer ?
#
loop_
_entity_poly.entity_id
_entity_poly.type
_entity_poly.pdbx_seq_one_letter_code
_entity_poly.pdbx_strand_id
1 'polypeptide(L)'
;MNYNKQTYLVAFALFSLFFGAGNLILPPFLGYNAGNSWAWVAIGFALSGVVIPILAIYGYARLQGTLLDFAKKVSPKFALLYAIIVYCICVSLPSPRTESVAYQIAIAPYFDITYLS
;
A
#
# COMPACT_ATOMS: atom_id res chain seq x y z
N MET A 1 -13.14 -4.29 29.41
CA MET A 1 -12.24 -3.48 28.55
C MET A 1 -13.11 -2.75 27.54
N ASN A 2 -13.09 -1.41 27.51
CA ASN A 2 -13.85 -0.64 26.52
C ASN A 2 -13.11 -0.70 25.17
N TYR A 3 -13.42 -1.73 24.38
CA TYR A 3 -12.79 -2.01 23.08
C TYR A 3 -12.86 -0.82 22.12
N ASN A 4 -13.84 0.09 22.27
CA ASN A 4 -14.06 1.23 21.39
C ASN A 4 -12.80 2.08 21.16
N LYS A 5 -12.03 2.44 22.20
CA LYS A 5 -10.82 3.27 22.01
C LYS A 5 -9.74 2.55 21.20
N GLN A 6 -9.52 1.26 21.47
CA GLN A 6 -8.51 0.46 20.76
C GLN A 6 -8.95 0.20 19.31
N THR A 7 -10.23 -0.08 19.09
CA THR A 7 -10.80 -0.25 17.74
C THR A 7 -10.65 1.02 16.91
N TYR A 8 -10.96 2.20 17.45
CA TYR A 8 -10.74 3.45 16.74
C TYR A 8 -9.27 3.69 16.43
N LEU A 9 -8.37 3.42 17.39
CA LEU A 9 -6.94 3.61 17.18
C LEU A 9 -6.40 2.69 16.08
N VAL A 10 -6.77 1.41 16.10
CA VAL A 10 -6.39 0.45 15.04
C VAL A 10 -7.03 0.81 13.70
N ALA A 11 -8.29 1.23 13.68
CA ALA A 11 -8.97 1.67 12.46
C ALA A 11 -8.27 2.89 11.84
N PHE A 12 -7.89 3.88 12.64
CA PHE A 12 -7.13 5.05 12.16
C PHE A 12 -5.71 4.70 11.75
N ALA A 13 -5.05 3.77 12.44
CA ALA A 13 -3.72 3.30 12.05
C ALA A 13 -3.75 2.57 10.69
N LEU A 14 -4.73 1.68 10.50
CA LEU A 14 -4.98 1.00 9.23
C LEU A 14 -5.38 1.99 8.13
N PHE A 15 -6.24 2.95 8.45
CA PHE A 15 -6.59 4.03 7.54
C PHE A 15 -5.32 4.79 7.11
N SER A 16 -4.50 5.28 8.05
CA SER A 16 -3.25 5.99 7.75
C SER A 16 -2.29 5.16 6.89
N LEU A 17 -2.17 3.86 7.16
CA LEU A 17 -1.36 2.93 6.37
C LEU A 17 -1.83 2.85 4.91
N PHE A 18 -3.14 2.80 4.67
CA PHE A 18 -3.70 2.74 3.32
C PHE A 18 -3.96 4.11 2.69
N PHE A 19 -3.99 5.20 3.46
CA PHE A 19 -4.25 6.56 2.99
C PHE A 19 -2.95 7.37 2.81
N GLY A 20 -1.82 6.69 2.60
CA GLY A 20 -0.54 7.32 2.27
C GLY A 20 -0.54 7.97 0.87
N ALA A 21 0.49 8.78 0.59
CA ALA A 21 0.61 9.57 -0.64
C ALA A 21 0.34 8.77 -1.94
N GLY A 22 0.81 7.52 -2.01
CA GLY A 22 0.59 6.65 -3.17
C GLY A 22 -0.90 6.36 -3.46
N ASN A 23 -1.71 6.13 -2.43
CA ASN A 23 -3.15 5.87 -2.58
C ASN A 23 -3.98 7.16 -2.64
N LEU A 24 -3.38 8.32 -2.33
CA LEU A 24 -4.00 9.62 -2.52
C LEU A 24 -3.86 10.12 -3.97
N ILE A 25 -2.70 9.86 -4.59
CA ILE A 25 -2.33 10.39 -5.91
C ILE A 25 -2.75 9.43 -7.04
N LEU A 26 -2.58 8.13 -6.84
CA LEU A 26 -2.80 7.14 -7.89
C LEU A 26 -4.26 7.04 -8.36
N PRO A 27 -5.29 7.05 -7.48
CA PRO A 27 -6.67 6.88 -7.95
C PRO A 27 -7.18 8.05 -8.79
N PRO A 28 -6.96 9.33 -8.41
CA PRO A 28 -7.28 10.45 -9.30
C PRO A 28 -6.52 10.39 -10.62
N PHE A 29 -5.23 10.01 -10.58
CA PHE A 29 -4.43 9.87 -11.81
C PHE A 29 -4.98 8.77 -12.73
N LEU A 30 -5.29 7.59 -12.20
CA LEU A 30 -5.88 6.48 -12.97
C LEU A 30 -7.29 6.87 -13.47
N GLY A 31 -8.09 7.54 -12.65
CA GLY A 31 -9.42 8.01 -13.03
C GLY A 31 -9.37 9.06 -14.15
N TYR A 32 -8.42 9.99 -14.10
CA TYR A 32 -8.19 10.98 -15.14
C TYR A 32 -7.81 10.32 -16.47
N ASN A 33 -6.86 9.39 -16.45
CA ASN A 33 -6.45 8.64 -17.65
C ASN A 33 -7.57 7.74 -18.20
N ALA A 34 -8.49 7.27 -17.34
CA ALA A 34 -9.60 6.42 -17.73
C ALA A 34 -10.74 7.16 -18.46
N GLY A 35 -10.80 8.50 -18.39
CA GLY A 35 -11.84 9.31 -19.02
C GLY A 35 -13.25 8.82 -18.64
N ASN A 36 -14.07 8.49 -19.64
CA ASN A 36 -15.44 8.01 -19.43
C ASN A 36 -15.54 6.69 -18.65
N SER A 37 -14.46 5.91 -18.56
CA SER A 37 -14.42 4.63 -17.85
C SER A 37 -13.96 4.73 -16.38
N TRP A 38 -13.80 5.95 -15.86
CA TRP A 38 -13.28 6.22 -14.52
C TRP A 38 -13.99 5.44 -13.40
N ALA A 39 -15.31 5.23 -13.51
CA ALA A 39 -16.09 4.49 -12.51
C ALA A 39 -15.65 3.02 -12.43
N TRP A 40 -15.38 2.37 -13.57
CA TRP A 40 -14.88 1.00 -13.60
C TRP A 40 -13.46 0.90 -13.05
N VAL A 41 -12.62 1.87 -13.37
CA VAL A 41 -11.25 1.95 -12.84
C VAL A 41 -11.25 2.18 -11.34
N ALA A 42 -12.15 3.02 -10.82
CA ALA A 42 -12.31 3.24 -9.39
C ALA A 42 -12.73 1.97 -8.64
N ILE A 43 -13.67 1.19 -9.19
CA ILE A 43 -14.08 -0.10 -8.63
C ILE A 43 -12.91 -1.10 -8.64
N GLY A 44 -12.21 -1.21 -9.77
CA GLY A 44 -11.03 -2.08 -9.89
C GLY A 44 -9.93 -1.70 -8.89
N PHE A 45 -9.68 -0.41 -8.70
CA PHE A 45 -8.76 0.10 -7.70
C PHE A 45 -9.24 -0.20 -6.27
N ALA A 46 -10.52 -0.01 -5.96
CA ALA A 46 -11.07 -0.29 -4.63
C ALA A 46 -10.96 -1.79 -4.29
N LEU A 47 -11.28 -2.67 -5.23
CA LEU A 47 -11.16 -4.12 -5.02
C LEU A 47 -9.70 -4.54 -4.81
N SER A 48 -8.78 -4.06 -5.65
CA SER A 48 -7.37 -4.47 -5.58
C SER A 48 -6.58 -3.78 -4.47
N GLY A 49 -6.78 -2.47 -4.28
CA GLY A 49 -6.02 -1.62 -3.36
C GLY A 49 -6.60 -1.56 -1.94
N VAL A 50 -7.85 -1.97 -1.72
CA VAL A 50 -8.51 -1.92 -0.40
C VAL A 50 -8.98 -3.30 0.04
N VAL A 51 -9.81 -3.98 -0.76
CA VAL A 51 -10.43 -5.24 -0.34
C VAL A 51 -9.42 -6.36 -0.16
N ILE A 52 -8.53 -6.59 -1.15
CA ILE A 52 -7.51 -7.64 -1.05
C ILE A 52 -6.57 -7.43 0.16
N PRO A 53 -6.00 -6.24 0.40
CA PRO A 53 -5.18 -5.99 1.58
C PRO A 53 -5.91 -6.19 2.91
N ILE A 54 -7.18 -5.76 3.02
CA ILE A 54 -7.98 -5.98 4.23
C ILE A 54 -8.19 -7.48 4.49
N LEU A 55 -8.49 -8.26 3.44
CA LEU A 55 -8.62 -9.71 3.55
C LEU A 55 -7.30 -10.37 3.98
N ALA A 56 -6.17 -9.90 3.46
CA ALA A 56 -4.85 -10.38 3.84
C ALA A 56 -4.55 -10.11 5.32
N ILE A 57 -4.83 -8.89 5.81
CA ILE A 57 -4.68 -8.53 7.23
C ILE A 57 -5.58 -9.41 8.10
N TYR A 58 -6.83 -9.61 7.69
CA TYR A 58 -7.76 -10.46 8.43
C TYR A 58 -7.27 -11.91 8.51
N GLY A 59 -6.80 -12.48 7.39
CA GLY A 59 -6.21 -13.82 7.34
C GLY A 59 -4.98 -13.93 8.25
N TYR A 60 -4.09 -12.93 8.20
CA TYR A 60 -2.90 -12.90 9.04
C TYR A 60 -3.23 -12.78 10.54
N ALA A 61 -4.20 -11.93 10.89
CA ALA A 61 -4.65 -11.76 12.28
C ALA A 61 -5.17 -13.06 12.92
N ARG A 62 -5.75 -13.97 12.11
CA ARG A 62 -6.22 -15.29 12.57
C ARG A 62 -5.10 -16.27 12.89
N LEU A 63 -3.93 -16.11 12.28
CA LEU A 63 -2.81 -17.06 12.40
C LEU A 63 -2.00 -16.91 13.69
N GLN A 64 -2.21 -15.81 14.45
CA GLN A 64 -1.59 -15.50 15.74
C GLN A 64 -0.09 -15.88 15.82
N GLY A 65 0.80 -14.99 15.38
CA GLY A 65 2.24 -15.21 15.44
C GLY A 65 3.04 -14.24 14.59
N THR A 66 4.35 -14.46 14.48
CA THR A 66 5.23 -13.69 13.61
C THR A 66 5.22 -14.22 12.17
N LEU A 67 5.77 -13.43 11.23
CA LEU A 67 5.94 -13.84 9.83
C LEU A 67 6.72 -15.16 9.71
N LEU A 68 7.68 -15.38 10.62
CA LEU A 68 8.44 -16.62 10.70
C LEU A 68 7.58 -17.78 11.20
N ASP A 69 6.73 -17.56 12.20
CA ASP A 69 5.87 -18.60 12.76
C ASP A 69 4.81 -19.07 11.76
N PHE A 70 4.39 -18.18 10.86
CA PHE A 70 3.56 -18.53 9.71
C PHE A 70 4.26 -19.54 8.78
N ALA A 71 5.46 -19.21 8.32
CA ALA A 71 6.16 -20.02 7.33
C ALA A 71 6.89 -21.24 7.92
N LYS A 72 7.14 -21.26 9.24
CA LYS A 72 7.66 -22.44 9.97
C LYS A 72 6.74 -23.65 9.88
N LYS A 73 5.43 -23.46 9.69
CA LYS A 73 4.46 -24.55 9.45
C LYS A 73 4.78 -25.38 8.21
N VAL A 74 5.52 -24.81 7.24
CA VAL A 74 5.99 -25.51 6.03
C VAL A 74 7.37 -26.12 6.27
N SER A 75 8.36 -25.28 6.64
CA SER A 75 9.71 -25.72 7.00
C SER A 75 10.51 -24.56 7.63
N PRO A 76 11.38 -24.82 8.62
CA PRO A 76 12.20 -23.77 9.25
C PRO A 76 13.12 -23.02 8.26
N LYS A 77 13.71 -23.72 7.27
CA LYS A 77 14.58 -23.09 6.27
C LYS A 77 13.79 -22.24 5.27
N PHE A 78 12.61 -22.73 4.89
CA PHE A 78 11.69 -21.98 4.03
C PHE A 78 11.22 -20.69 4.71
N ALA A 79 10.94 -20.75 6.02
CA ALA A 79 10.49 -19.60 6.78
C ALA A 79 11.47 -18.43 6.76
N LEU A 80 12.77 -18.73 6.91
CA LEU A 80 13.81 -17.72 6.88
C LEU A 80 13.97 -17.10 5.49
N LEU A 81 13.99 -17.92 4.43
CA LEU A 81 14.07 -17.43 3.06
C LEU A 81 12.85 -16.55 2.70
N TYR A 82 11.65 -17.02 3.06
CA TYR A 82 10.40 -16.29 2.84
C TYR A 82 10.42 -14.93 3.54
N ALA A 83 10.83 -14.89 4.82
CA ALA A 83 10.92 -13.64 5.56
C ALA A 83 11.91 -12.66 4.91
N ILE A 84 13.10 -13.12 4.50
CA ILE A 84 14.10 -12.27 3.83
C ILE A 84 13.51 -11.67 2.55
N ILE A 85 12.89 -12.48 1.70
CA ILE A 85 12.31 -12.02 0.43
C ILE A 85 11.23 -10.96 0.69
N VAL A 86 10.32 -11.22 1.62
CA VAL A 86 9.24 -10.27 1.98
C VAL A 86 9.83 -8.96 2.48
N TYR A 87 10.82 -9.01 3.39
CA TYR A 87 11.48 -7.80 3.88
C TYR A 87 12.19 -7.03 2.77
N CYS A 88 12.90 -7.71 1.86
CA CYS A 88 13.51 -7.06 0.69
C CYS A 88 12.45 -6.36 -0.17
N ILE A 89 11.34 -7.01 -0.48
CA ILE A 89 10.25 -6.42 -1.28
C ILE A 89 9.65 -5.20 -0.57
N CYS A 90 9.39 -5.31 0.74
CA CYS A 90 8.82 -4.24 1.54
C CYS A 90 9.70 -2.98 1.62
N VAL A 91 11.03 -3.12 1.50
CA VAL A 91 11.94 -1.98 1.49
C VAL A 91 12.16 -1.48 0.07
N SER A 92 12.45 -2.39 -0.86
CA SER A 92 12.91 -2.04 -2.20
C SER A 92 11.83 -1.50 -3.13
N LEU A 93 10.55 -1.88 -2.98
CA LEU A 93 9.50 -1.39 -3.87
C LEU A 93 8.89 -0.06 -3.43
N PRO A 94 8.57 0.16 -2.13
CA PRO A 94 7.94 1.41 -1.72
C PRO A 94 8.89 2.60 -1.78
N SER A 95 10.17 2.46 -1.37
CA SER A 95 11.13 3.58 -1.31
C SER A 95 11.30 4.32 -2.65
N PRO A 96 11.68 3.66 -3.77
CA PRO A 96 11.85 4.35 -5.04
C PRO A 96 10.53 4.88 -5.60
N ARG A 97 9.40 4.22 -5.30
CA ARG A 97 8.08 4.69 -5.74
C ARG A 97 7.68 5.98 -5.02
N THR A 98 7.89 6.07 -3.70
CA THR A 98 7.60 7.29 -2.95
C THR A 98 8.51 8.43 -3.33
N GLU A 99 9.79 8.15 -3.60
CA GLU A 99 10.77 9.14 -4.07
C GLU A 99 10.40 9.68 -5.45
N SER A 100 10.06 8.82 -6.42
CA SER A 100 9.68 9.23 -7.77
C SER A 100 8.43 10.10 -7.78
N VAL A 101 7.41 9.73 -7.00
CA VAL A 101 6.16 10.51 -6.91
C VAL A 101 6.39 11.85 -6.20
N ALA A 102 7.20 11.87 -5.13
CA ALA A 102 7.58 13.11 -4.46
C ALA A 102 8.34 14.06 -5.39
N TYR A 103 9.29 13.53 -6.17
CA TYR A 103 10.02 14.30 -7.18
C TYR A 103 9.08 14.88 -8.26
N GLN A 104 8.17 14.07 -8.80
CA GLN A 104 7.23 14.51 -9.84
C GLN A 104 6.29 15.63 -9.37
N ILE A 105 5.94 15.67 -8.07
CA ILE A 105 5.00 16.67 -7.56
C ILE A 105 5.72 17.90 -7.01
N ALA A 106 6.87 17.72 -6.35
CA ALA A 106 7.56 18.80 -5.63
C ALA A 106 8.67 19.47 -6.44
N ILE A 107 9.28 18.78 -7.41
CA ILE A 107 10.49 19.26 -8.09
C ILE A 107 10.25 19.40 -9.60
N ALA A 108 9.71 18.39 -10.28
CA ALA A 108 9.49 18.42 -11.72
C ALA A 108 8.71 19.66 -12.25
N PRO A 109 7.64 20.16 -11.58
CA PRO A 109 6.89 21.31 -12.09
C PRO A 109 7.70 22.61 -12.16
N TYR A 110 8.80 22.71 -11.41
CA TYR A 110 9.68 23.88 -11.42
C TYR A 110 10.71 23.86 -12.55
N PHE A 111 10.96 22.69 -13.16
CA PHE A 111 11.89 22.53 -14.28
C PHE A 111 11.17 22.49 -15.64
N ASP A 112 9.87 22.18 -15.69
CA ASP A 112 9.08 22.11 -16.93
C ASP A 112 8.41 23.45 -17.34
N ILE A 113 8.58 24.53 -16.58
CA ILE A 113 8.00 25.87 -16.86
C ILE A 113 8.91 26.80 -17.69
N THR A 114 9.80 26.31 -18.55
CA THR A 114 10.75 27.18 -19.29
C THR A 114 10.85 26.94 -20.81
N TYR A 115 9.77 26.58 -21.51
CA TYR A 115 9.81 26.56 -23.00
C TYR A 115 8.57 27.09 -23.72
N LEU A 116 7.88 28.07 -23.14
CA LEU A 116 6.97 28.94 -23.91
C LEU A 116 7.20 30.42 -23.56
N SER A 117 8.27 30.97 -24.16
CA SER A 117 8.39 32.38 -24.57
C SER A 117 8.89 32.42 -25.99
#